data_AF-A0A358D8T4-F1
#
_entry.id   AF-A0A358D8T4-F1
#
_cell.length_a   1.000
_cell.length_b   1.000
_cell.length_c   1.000
_cell.angle_alpha   90.00
_cell.angle_beta   90.00
_cell.angle_gamma   90.00
#
_symmetry.space_group_name_H-M   'P 1'
#
loop_
_entity.id
_entity.type
_entity.pdbx_description
1 polymer ?
#
loop_
_entity_poly.entity_id
_entity_poly.type
_entity_poly.pdbx_seq_one_letter_code
_entity_poly.pdbx_strand_id
1 'polypeptide(L)'
;MKVPAMIAAEFRRLTATRMSIIALLALMLVPVLYGGVYLWANQDPYGRLSEVPVALVNLDTGAENDGWPVNYGDEVAGSLLSDGSFDWRALDADAAANALEQGSVDFTVTIPADFSTALVSISGSDPHQATLSLETND
;
A
#
# COMPACT_ATOMS: atom_id res chain seq x y z
N MET A 1 41.00 -24.16 -25.57
CA MET A 1 39.80 -24.33 -24.73
C MET A 1 40.20 -24.79 -23.33
N LYS A 2 40.68 -23.89 -22.46
CA LYS A 2 41.20 -24.26 -21.11
C LYS A 2 40.26 -23.88 -19.96
N VAL A 3 39.35 -22.94 -20.22
CA VAL A 3 38.41 -22.40 -19.23
C VAL A 3 37.46 -23.48 -18.66
N PRO A 4 36.79 -24.33 -19.45
CA PRO A 4 35.87 -25.33 -18.88
C PRO A 4 36.60 -26.39 -18.03
N ALA A 5 37.82 -26.77 -18.45
CA ALA A 5 38.64 -27.72 -17.71
C ALA A 5 39.10 -27.15 -16.36
N MET A 6 39.46 -25.87 -16.31
CA MET A 6 39.81 -25.19 -15.05
C MET A 6 38.60 -25.05 -14.11
N ILE A 7 37.43 -24.69 -14.64
CA ILE A 7 36.19 -24.61 -13.84
C ILE A 7 35.85 -25.98 -13.23
N ALA A 8 35.92 -27.06 -14.02
CA ALA A 8 35.63 -28.41 -13.53
C ALA A 8 36.65 -28.89 -12.49
N ALA A 9 37.94 -28.58 -12.68
CA ALA A 9 38.98 -28.92 -11.71
C ALA A 9 38.77 -28.20 -10.37
N GLU A 10 38.44 -26.91 -10.41
CA GLU A 10 38.23 -26.12 -9.20
C GLU A 10 36.94 -26.49 -8.49
N PHE A 11 35.87 -26.80 -9.24
CA PHE A 11 34.64 -27.34 -8.67
C PHE A 11 34.87 -28.69 -7.98
N ARG A 12 35.65 -29.59 -8.60
CA ARG A 12 36.04 -30.87 -7.98
C ARG A 12 36.86 -30.66 -6.72
N ARG A 13 37.74 -29.65 -6.68
CA ARG A 13 38.51 -29.28 -5.49
C ARG A 13 37.63 -28.77 -4.36
N LEU A 14 36.66 -27.91 -4.66
CA LEU A 14 35.70 -27.36 -3.70
C LEU A 14 34.72 -28.41 -3.15
N THR A 15 34.53 -29.53 -3.85
CA THR A 15 33.64 -30.63 -3.46
C THR A 15 34.37 -31.90 -3.01
N ALA A 16 35.71 -31.88 -2.92
CA ALA A 16 36.54 -33.07 -2.68
C ALA A 16 36.43 -33.66 -1.26
N THR A 17 36.10 -32.84 -0.25
CA THR A 17 36.04 -33.28 1.15
C THR A 17 34.78 -32.76 1.84
N ARG A 18 34.34 -33.44 2.91
CA ARG A 18 33.21 -32.98 3.73
C ARG A 18 33.42 -31.55 4.25
N MET A 19 34.64 -31.21 4.70
CA MET A 19 34.97 -29.87 5.19
C MET A 19 34.91 -28.80 4.07
N SER A 20 35.40 -29.12 2.87
CA SER A 20 35.32 -28.22 1.71
C SER A 20 33.88 -27.94 1.30
N ILE A 21 33.01 -28.97 1.33
CA ILE A 21 31.58 -28.83 1.05
C ILE A 21 30.92 -27.93 2.10
N ILE A 22 31.22 -28.12 3.39
CA ILE A 22 30.68 -27.27 4.47
C ILE A 22 31.11 -25.81 4.27
N ALA A 23 32.39 -25.57 3.95
CA ALA A 23 32.90 -24.23 3.68
C ALA A 23 32.23 -23.58 2.46
N LEU A 24 32.02 -24.34 1.38
CA LEU A 24 31.31 -23.89 0.18
C LEU A 24 29.85 -23.55 0.49
N LEU A 25 29.15 -24.39 1.26
CA LEU A 25 27.78 -24.13 1.71
C LEU A 25 27.70 -22.85 2.56
N ALA A 26 28.61 -22.68 3.52
CA ALA A 26 28.67 -21.48 4.35
C ALA A 26 28.91 -20.20 3.53
N LEU A 27 29.80 -20.27 2.52
CA LEU A 27 30.06 -19.16 1.61
C LEU A 27 28.82 -18.79 0.77
N MET A 28 28.12 -19.80 0.23
CA MET A 28 26.89 -19.57 -0.55
C MET A 28 25.71 -19.12 0.31
N LEU A 29 25.72 -19.46 1.61
CA LEU A 29 24.64 -19.10 2.53
C LEU A 29 24.47 -17.58 2.63
N VAL A 30 25.56 -16.81 2.64
CA VAL A 30 25.50 -15.34 2.77
C VAL A 30 24.69 -14.67 1.65
N PRO A 31 25.03 -14.84 0.36
CA PRO A 31 24.25 -14.24 -0.73
C PRO A 31 22.85 -14.84 -0.86
N VAL A 32 22.66 -16.13 -0.54
CA VAL A 32 21.33 -16.77 -0.58
C VAL A 32 20.42 -16.23 0.52
N LEU A 33 20.92 -16.05 1.74
CA LEU A 33 20.14 -15.45 2.82
C LEU A 33 19.81 -13.99 2.51
N TYR A 34 20.80 -13.23 2.04
CA TYR A 34 20.57 -11.82 1.69
C TYR A 34 19.53 -11.68 0.58
N GLY A 35 19.74 -12.36 -0.55
CA GLY A 35 18.81 -12.31 -1.68
C GLY A 35 17.46 -12.94 -1.33
N GLY A 36 17.46 -14.03 -0.58
CA GLY A 36 16.24 -14.73 -0.16
C GLY A 36 15.35 -13.88 0.75
N VAL A 37 15.92 -13.28 1.79
CA VAL A 37 15.19 -12.38 2.70
C VAL A 37 14.70 -11.14 1.96
N TYR A 38 15.53 -10.54 1.09
CA TYR A 38 15.14 -9.37 0.30
C TYR A 38 13.95 -9.68 -0.60
N LEU A 39 14.04 -10.76 -1.38
CA LEU A 39 12.96 -11.18 -2.28
C LEU A 39 11.70 -11.54 -1.50
N TRP A 40 11.84 -12.24 -0.37
CA TRP A 40 10.71 -12.59 0.47
C TRP A 40 10.00 -11.35 1.04
N ALA A 41 10.76 -10.39 1.59
CA ALA A 41 10.21 -9.17 2.17
C ALA A 41 9.58 -8.24 1.12
N ASN A 42 10.05 -8.27 -0.13
CA ASN A 42 9.59 -7.39 -1.20
C ASN A 42 8.69 -8.09 -2.25
N GLN A 43 8.37 -9.37 -2.08
CA GLN A 43 7.52 -10.09 -3.02
C GLN A 43 6.09 -9.54 -3.00
N ASP A 44 5.61 -9.16 -1.81
CA ASP A 44 4.26 -8.65 -1.63
C ASP A 44 4.18 -7.63 -0.48
N PRO A 45 4.71 -6.40 -0.69
CA PRO A 45 4.66 -5.35 0.33
C PRO A 45 3.21 -4.87 0.60
N TYR A 46 2.26 -5.22 -0.27
CA TYR A 46 0.87 -4.79 -0.19
C TYR A 46 -0.09 -5.87 0.30
N GLY A 47 0.35 -7.13 0.41
CA GLY A 47 -0.48 -8.27 0.78
C GLY A 47 -1.09 -8.22 2.18
N ARG A 48 -0.75 -7.20 2.97
CA ARG A 48 -1.32 -6.93 4.30
C ARG A 48 -1.88 -5.51 4.45
N LEU A 49 -2.08 -4.78 3.36
CA LEU A 49 -2.74 -3.47 3.45
C LEU A 49 -4.15 -3.59 4.03
N SER A 50 -4.84 -4.71 3.80
CA SER A 50 -6.14 -5.00 4.42
C SER A 50 -6.10 -5.09 5.96
N GLU A 51 -4.92 -5.16 6.57
CA GLU A 51 -4.72 -5.13 8.03
C GLU A 51 -4.35 -3.73 8.55
N VAL A 52 -4.11 -2.77 7.65
CA VAL A 52 -3.74 -1.39 7.98
C VAL A 52 -5.01 -0.59 8.30
N PRO A 53 -5.19 -0.13 9.56
CA PRO A 53 -6.38 0.58 9.98
C PRO A 53 -6.40 2.01 9.45
N VAL A 54 -7.46 2.37 8.73
CA VAL A 54 -7.60 3.68 8.10
C VAL A 54 -8.92 4.32 8.50
N ALA A 55 -8.88 5.56 9.00
CA ALA A 55 -10.09 6.33 9.24
C ALA A 55 -10.61 6.92 7.93
N LEU A 56 -11.88 6.68 7.62
CA LEU A 56 -12.57 7.29 6.49
C LEU A 56 -13.63 8.26 7.01
N VAL A 57 -13.46 9.54 6.67
CA VAL A 57 -14.39 10.61 7.04
C VAL A 57 -15.06 11.12 5.76
N ASN A 58 -16.39 11.03 5.70
CA ASN A 58 -17.15 11.63 4.61
C ASN A 58 -17.83 12.92 5.09
N LEU A 59 -17.38 14.07 4.58
CA LEU A 59 -18.02 15.36 4.83
C LEU A 59 -18.85 15.85 3.64
N ASP A 60 -18.86 15.11 2.52
CA ASP A 60 -19.51 15.51 1.28
C ASP A 60 -21.00 15.78 1.51
N THR A 61 -21.42 16.96 1.05
CA THR A 61 -22.81 17.43 1.22
C THR A 61 -23.69 17.08 0.01
N GLY A 62 -23.11 16.46 -1.01
CA GLY A 62 -23.78 16.13 -2.26
C GLY A 62 -23.85 17.32 -3.22
N ALA A 63 -24.43 17.09 -4.38
CA ALA A 63 -24.66 18.09 -5.42
C ALA A 63 -25.95 17.79 -6.21
N GLU A 64 -26.32 18.68 -7.10
CA GLU A 64 -27.37 18.45 -8.09
C GLU A 64 -26.72 18.29 -9.47
N ASN A 65 -27.03 17.20 -10.16
CA ASN A 65 -26.57 16.93 -11.52
C ASN A 65 -27.78 16.69 -12.42
N ASP A 66 -27.94 17.51 -13.47
CA ASP A 66 -29.07 17.44 -14.41
C ASP A 66 -30.46 17.37 -13.75
N GLY A 67 -30.66 18.08 -12.64
CA GLY A 67 -31.94 18.10 -11.91
C GLY A 67 -32.14 16.97 -10.90
N TRP A 68 -31.13 16.11 -10.69
CA TRP A 68 -31.18 15.00 -9.75
C TRP A 68 -30.16 15.19 -8.62
N PRO A 69 -30.54 14.93 -7.36
CA PRO A 69 -29.60 14.93 -6.26
C PRO A 69 -28.62 13.75 -6.41
N VAL A 70 -27.33 14.03 -6.28
CA VAL A 70 -26.24 13.05 -6.34
C VAL A 70 -25.33 13.23 -5.12
N ASN A 71 -24.78 12.13 -4.60
CA ASN A 71 -23.74 12.15 -3.57
C ASN A 71 -22.62 11.17 -3.95
N TYR A 72 -21.62 11.68 -4.64
CA TYR A 72 -20.45 10.92 -5.05
C TYR A 72 -19.54 10.58 -3.87
N GLY A 73 -19.54 11.38 -2.79
CA GLY A 73 -18.81 11.07 -1.57
C GLY A 73 -19.31 9.78 -0.93
N ASP A 74 -20.64 9.60 -0.84
CA ASP A 74 -21.23 8.35 -0.32
C ASP A 74 -20.90 7.15 -1.21
N GLU A 75 -20.93 7.32 -2.53
CA GLU A 75 -20.56 6.27 -3.49
C GLU A 75 -19.09 5.85 -3.34
N VAL A 76 -18.17 6.82 -3.28
CA VAL A 76 -16.74 6.57 -3.08
C VAL A 76 -16.50 5.94 -1.71
N ALA A 77 -17.12 6.45 -0.65
CA ALA A 77 -16.97 5.92 0.69
C ALA A 77 -17.43 4.46 0.78
N GLY A 78 -18.58 4.13 0.18
CA GLY A 78 -19.08 2.76 0.11
C GLY A 78 -18.16 1.83 -0.69
N SER A 79 -17.57 2.33 -1.78
CA SER A 79 -16.60 1.57 -2.57
C SER A 79 -15.35 1.24 -1.77
N LEU A 80 -14.75 2.23 -1.09
CA LEU A 80 -13.57 2.04 -0.24
C LEU A 80 -13.86 1.05 0.90
N LEU A 81 -14.98 1.20 1.60
CA LEU A 81 -15.37 0.29 2.68
C LEU A 81 -15.56 -1.16 2.22
N SER A 82 -15.82 -1.40 0.93
CA SER A 82 -16.12 -2.73 0.39
C SER A 82 -14.98 -3.36 -0.41
N ASP A 83 -13.98 -2.59 -0.84
CA ASP A 83 -12.91 -3.08 -1.71
C ASP A 83 -11.86 -3.93 -0.97
N GLY A 84 -11.80 -3.84 0.35
CA GLY A 84 -10.87 -4.59 1.20
C GLY A 84 -9.40 -4.22 0.99
N SER A 85 -9.13 -3.04 0.41
CA SER A 85 -7.78 -2.52 0.20
C SER A 85 -7.09 -2.15 1.52
N PHE A 86 -7.86 -1.66 2.49
CA PHE A 86 -7.44 -1.32 3.84
C PHE A 86 -8.48 -1.77 4.88
N ASP A 87 -8.12 -1.79 6.16
CA ASP A 87 -9.08 -1.90 7.27
C ASP A 87 -9.77 -0.55 7.47
N TRP A 88 -10.64 -0.21 6.53
CA TRP A 88 -11.39 1.04 6.51
C TRP A 88 -12.39 1.12 7.66
N ARG A 89 -12.36 2.23 8.39
CA ARG A 89 -13.27 2.53 9.50
C ARG A 89 -13.95 3.86 9.24
N ALA A 90 -15.25 3.82 8.96
CA ALA A 90 -16.06 5.03 8.86
C ALA A 90 -16.15 5.69 10.24
N LEU A 91 -15.62 6.92 10.35
CA LEU A 91 -15.60 7.71 11.58
C LEU A 91 -16.08 9.14 11.26
N ASP A 92 -16.58 9.84 12.28
CA ASP A 92 -16.72 11.29 12.19
C ASP A 92 -15.36 11.98 12.33
N ALA A 93 -15.29 13.26 11.98
CA ALA A 93 -14.03 14.01 11.95
C ALA A 93 -13.34 14.05 13.32
N ASP A 94 -14.10 14.21 14.41
CA ASP A 94 -13.55 14.28 15.76
C ASP A 94 -13.01 12.92 16.23
N ALA A 95 -13.74 11.84 15.96
CA ALA A 95 -13.31 10.48 16.27
C ALA A 95 -12.12 10.06 15.42
N ALA A 96 -12.05 10.46 14.15
CA ALA A 96 -10.90 10.21 13.29
C ALA A 96 -9.64 10.92 13.79
N ALA A 97 -9.75 12.20 14.18
CA ALA A 97 -8.64 12.95 14.77
C ALA A 97 -8.13 12.28 16.05
N ASN A 98 -9.05 11.92 16.96
CA ASN A 98 -8.68 11.20 18.19
C ASN A 98 -8.05 9.83 17.90
N ALA A 99 -8.57 9.08 16.93
CA ALA A 99 -8.04 7.77 16.56
C ALA A 99 -6.63 7.88 15.97
N LEU A 100 -6.36 8.92 15.17
CA LEU A 100 -5.06 9.19 14.59
C LEU A 100 -4.03 9.60 15.65
N GLU A 101 -4.40 10.50 16.57
CA GLU A 101 -3.55 10.90 17.71
C GLU A 101 -3.20 9.72 18.61
N GLN A 102 -4.14 8.80 18.82
CA GLN A 102 -3.94 7.61 19.67
C GLN A 102 -3.23 6.46 18.95
N GLY A 103 -2.95 6.57 17.65
CA GLY A 103 -2.38 5.50 16.84
C GLY A 103 -3.32 4.29 16.67
N SER A 104 -4.63 4.50 16.80
CA SER A 104 -5.65 3.47 16.55
C SER A 104 -5.94 3.29 15.05
N VAL A 105 -5.56 4.28 14.24
CA VAL A 105 -5.49 4.26 12.78
C VAL A 105 -4.13 4.80 12.35
N ASP A 106 -3.62 4.34 11.20
CA ASP A 106 -2.32 4.76 10.69
C ASP A 106 -2.40 6.10 9.92
N PHE A 107 -3.55 6.40 9.33
CA PHE A 107 -3.86 7.67 8.67
C PHE A 107 -5.37 7.87 8.51
N THR A 108 -5.76 9.12 8.23
CA THR A 108 -7.15 9.51 7.96
C THR A 108 -7.30 9.97 6.52
N VAL A 109 -8.35 9.50 5.84
CA VAL A 109 -8.78 9.98 4.52
C VAL A 109 -10.10 10.70 4.69
N THR A 110 -10.13 11.97 4.31
CA THR A 110 -11.33 12.82 4.38
C THR A 110 -11.80 13.15 2.98
N ILE A 111 -13.07 12.87 2.70
CA ILE A 111 -13.81 13.35 1.54
C ILE A 111 -14.37 14.74 1.90
N PRO A 112 -13.90 15.83 1.27
CA PRO A 112 -14.32 17.19 1.62
C PRO A 112 -15.80 17.48 1.30
N ALA A 113 -16.34 18.52 1.93
CA ALA A 113 -17.76 18.87 1.82
C ALA A 113 -18.24 19.26 0.41
N ASP A 114 -17.31 19.73 -0.42
CA ASP A 114 -17.54 20.16 -1.80
C ASP A 114 -17.22 19.07 -2.84
N PHE A 115 -16.89 17.84 -2.42
CA PHE A 115 -16.44 16.78 -3.32
C PHE A 115 -17.41 16.50 -4.47
N SER A 116 -18.70 16.30 -4.18
CA SER A 116 -19.72 16.11 -5.23
C SER A 116 -19.88 17.33 -6.11
N THR A 117 -19.83 18.52 -5.52
CA THR A 117 -19.96 19.79 -6.26
C THR A 117 -18.80 19.98 -7.24
N ALA A 118 -17.59 19.64 -6.81
CA ALA A 118 -16.39 19.68 -7.63
C ALA A 118 -16.47 18.70 -8.81
N LEU A 119 -17.01 17.49 -8.61
CA LEU A 119 -17.19 16.54 -9.70
C LEU A 119 -18.23 17.01 -10.74
N VAL A 120 -19.34 17.61 -10.30
CA VAL A 120 -20.36 18.15 -11.23
C VAL A 120 -19.88 19.43 -11.92
N SER A 121 -18.92 20.16 -11.34
CA SER A 121 -18.41 21.43 -11.87
C SER A 121 -17.85 21.34 -13.30
N ILE A 122 -17.50 20.14 -13.78
CA ILE A 122 -16.99 19.89 -15.13
C ILE A 122 -17.94 20.34 -16.24
N SER A 123 -19.25 20.33 -15.97
CA SER A 123 -20.30 20.78 -16.90
C SER A 123 -20.60 22.28 -16.79
N GLY A 124 -20.00 22.97 -15.81
CA GLY A 124 -20.25 24.38 -15.49
C GLY A 124 -19.22 25.35 -16.07
N SER A 125 -19.27 26.60 -15.59
CA SER A 125 -18.40 27.69 -16.03
C SER A 125 -17.11 27.85 -15.22
N ASP A 126 -16.98 27.14 -14.09
CA ASP A 126 -15.82 27.18 -13.20
C ASP A 126 -15.45 25.76 -12.71
N PRO A 127 -14.87 24.93 -13.59
CA PRO A 127 -14.51 23.57 -13.25
C PRO A 127 -13.33 23.55 -12.28
N HIS A 128 -13.47 22.79 -11.19
CA HIS A 128 -12.42 22.59 -10.20
C HIS A 128 -12.29 21.11 -9.83
N GLN A 129 -11.08 20.71 -9.46
CA GLN A 129 -10.74 19.32 -9.22
C GLN A 129 -11.27 18.87 -7.85
N ALA A 130 -12.00 17.74 -7.82
CA ALA A 130 -12.33 17.06 -6.59
C ALA A 130 -11.05 16.50 -5.94
N THR A 131 -10.86 16.76 -4.65
CA THR A 131 -9.68 16.33 -3.90
C THR A 131 -10.07 15.45 -2.72
N LEU A 132 -9.13 14.61 -2.28
CA LEU A 132 -9.21 13.90 -1.00
C LEU A 132 -8.12 14.47 -0.11
N SER A 133 -8.42 14.64 1.18
CA SER A 133 -7.43 15.05 2.17
C SER A 133 -6.90 13.81 2.89
N LEU A 134 -5.59 13.73 3.03
CA LEU A 134 -4.88 12.69 3.76
C LEU A 134 -4.17 13.33 4.95
N GLU A 135 -4.38 12.77 6.14
CA GLU A 135 -3.72 13.21 7.37
C GLU A 135 -2.97 12.04 8.02
N THR A 136 -1.73 12.28 8.43
CA THR A 136 -0.84 11.34 9.11
C THR A 136 -0.39 11.92 10.46
N ASN A 137 0.06 11.06 11.37
CA ASN A 137 0.56 11.46 12.69
C ASN A 137 2.10 11.50 12.69
N ASP A 138 2.69 12.46 11.97
CA ASP A 138 4.13 12.69 11.85
C ASP A 138 4.65 13.94 12.59
#